data_AF-A0A1A7YA73-F1
#
_entry.id   AF-A0A1A7YA73-F1
#
_cell.length_a   1.000
_cell.length_b   1.000
_cell.length_c   1.000
_cell.angle_alpha   90.00
_cell.angle_beta   90.00
_cell.angle_gamma   90.00
#
_symmetry.space_group_name_H-M   'P 1'
#
loop_
_entity.id
_entity.type
_entity.pdbx_description
1 polymer ?
#
loop_
_entity_poly.entity_id
_entity_poly.type
_entity_poly.pdbx_seq_one_letter_code
_entity_poly.pdbx_strand_id
1 'polypeptide(L)'
;AIKANQREKSLLAQLSAVHSELQMTALKYQKKFTEYSERIDSLTQTVAFSCKEDQTKSVTAVLLREGGSLGFNIVGGRPCTDDNDSSSNEGIFVSKIVEKGPADKDGGLQIHD
;
A
#
# COMPACT_ATOMS: atom_id res chain seq x y z
N ALA A 1 -52.30 22.04 -25.43
CA ALA A 1 -51.06 22.80 -25.22
C ALA A 1 -50.33 22.43 -23.91
N ILE A 2 -51.01 22.36 -22.76
CA ILE A 2 -50.37 22.24 -21.41
C ILE A 2 -49.56 20.93 -21.19
N LYS A 3 -50.00 19.78 -21.73
CA LYS A 3 -49.30 18.48 -21.59
C LYS A 3 -47.92 18.42 -22.26
N ALA A 4 -47.73 19.12 -23.38
CA ALA A 4 -46.44 19.13 -24.08
C ALA A 4 -45.35 19.84 -23.26
N ASN A 5 -45.73 20.92 -22.58
CA ASN A 5 -44.85 21.69 -21.70
C ASN A 5 -44.43 20.90 -20.44
N GLN A 6 -45.30 20.04 -19.90
CA GLN A 6 -44.96 19.15 -18.80
C GLN A 6 -43.93 18.09 -19.19
N ARG A 7 -44.07 17.49 -20.38
CA ARG A 7 -43.09 16.52 -20.89
C ARG A 7 -41.72 17.16 -21.08
N GLU A 8 -41.68 18.34 -21.67
CA GLU A 8 -40.44 19.10 -21.88
C GLU A 8 -39.74 19.42 -20.56
N LYS A 9 -40.48 19.93 -19.56
CA LYS A 9 -39.95 20.17 -18.21
C LYS A 9 -39.42 18.90 -17.55
N SER A 10 -40.13 17.79 -17.69
CA SER A 10 -39.67 16.50 -17.15
C SER A 10 -38.39 16.01 -17.82
N LEU A 11 -38.26 16.19 -19.14
CA LEU A 11 -37.05 15.81 -19.87
C LEU A 11 -35.87 16.70 -19.46
N LEU A 12 -36.08 18.00 -19.30
CA LEU A 12 -35.04 18.92 -18.82
C LEU A 12 -34.58 18.58 -17.39
N ALA A 13 -35.52 18.22 -16.51
CA ALA A 13 -35.20 17.77 -15.16
C ALA A 13 -34.37 16.47 -15.17
N GLN A 14 -34.74 15.51 -16.03
CA GLN A 14 -33.98 14.27 -16.21
C GLN A 14 -32.57 14.51 -16.76
N LEU A 15 -32.44 15.36 -17.78
CA LEU A 15 -31.13 15.74 -18.34
C LEU A 15 -30.24 16.41 -17.29
N SER A 16 -30.82 17.32 -16.49
CA SER A 16 -30.11 17.98 -15.39
C SER A 16 -29.65 16.97 -14.33
N ALA A 17 -30.53 16.05 -13.91
CA ALA A 17 -30.19 15.02 -12.92
C ALA A 17 -29.05 14.12 -13.42
N VAL A 18 -29.15 13.60 -14.64
CA VAL A 18 -28.11 12.77 -15.26
C VAL A 18 -26.79 13.54 -15.39
N HIS A 19 -26.83 14.82 -15.75
CA HIS A 19 -25.64 15.66 -15.82
C HIS A 19 -24.98 15.82 -14.44
N SER A 20 -25.75 16.09 -13.38
CA SER A 20 -25.24 16.19 -12.02
C SER A 20 -24.66 14.86 -11.51
N GLU A 21 -25.32 13.74 -11.81
CA GLU A 21 -24.81 12.41 -11.47
C GLU A 21 -23.47 12.11 -12.15
N LEU A 22 -23.34 12.47 -13.44
CA LEU A 22 -22.11 12.33 -14.20
C LEU A 22 -20.99 13.20 -13.59
N GLN A 23 -21.28 14.46 -13.27
CA GLN A 23 -20.32 15.38 -12.67
C GLN A 23 -19.84 14.87 -11.30
N MET A 24 -20.74 14.41 -10.44
CA MET A 24 -20.41 13.84 -9.13
C MET A 24 -19.55 12.58 -9.27
N THR A 25 -19.88 11.73 -10.24
CA THR A 25 -19.13 10.50 -10.53
C THR A 25 -17.72 10.83 -11.03
N ALA A 26 -17.57 11.79 -11.94
CA ALA A 26 -16.28 12.25 -12.44
C ALA A 26 -15.41 12.80 -11.29
N LEU A 27 -15.98 13.63 -10.42
CA LEU A 27 -15.27 14.19 -9.26
C LEU A 27 -14.85 13.11 -8.25
N LYS A 28 -15.70 12.10 -8.03
CA LYS A 28 -15.35 10.94 -7.20
C LYS A 28 -14.15 10.18 -7.76
N TYR A 29 -14.11 9.95 -9.07
CA TYR A 29 -12.97 9.30 -9.72
C TYR A 29 -11.70 10.16 -9.66
N GLN A 30 -11.81 11.47 -9.88
CA GLN A 30 -10.67 12.38 -9.75
C GLN A 30 -10.08 12.34 -8.33
N LYS A 31 -10.92 12.37 -7.29
CA LYS A 31 -10.46 12.22 -5.89
C LYS A 31 -9.75 10.89 -5.67
N LYS A 32 -10.29 9.79 -6.21
CA LYS A 32 -9.67 8.47 -6.12
C LYS A 32 -8.33 8.42 -6.84
N PHE A 33 -8.22 9.05 -8.00
CA PHE A 33 -6.96 9.14 -8.73
C PHE A 33 -5.87 9.82 -7.89
N THR A 34 -6.15 10.99 -7.30
CA THR A 34 -5.19 11.68 -6.42
C THR A 34 -4.80 10.82 -5.23
N GLU A 35 -5.78 10.22 -4.55
CA GLU A 35 -5.54 9.33 -3.40
C GLU A 35 -4.65 8.12 -3.77
N TYR A 36 -4.85 7.53 -4.95
CA TYR A 36 -3.99 6.43 -5.40
C TYR A 36 -2.60 6.90 -5.81
N SER A 37 -2.48 8.05 -6.46
CA SER A 37 -1.18 8.63 -6.83
C SER A 37 -0.33 8.86 -5.58
N GLU A 38 -0.87 9.53 -4.56
CA GLU A 38 -0.16 9.79 -3.30
C GLU A 38 0.32 8.50 -2.62
N ARG A 39 -0.49 7.44 -2.65
CA ARG A 39 -0.09 6.13 -2.13
C ARG A 39 1.03 5.48 -2.94
N ILE A 40 0.99 5.58 -4.26
CA ILE A 40 2.02 5.03 -5.14
C ILE A 40 3.33 5.79 -4.95
N ASP A 41 3.27 7.11 -4.87
CA ASP A 41 4.43 7.97 -4.67
C ASP A 41 5.08 7.66 -3.31
N SER A 42 4.27 7.53 -2.25
CA SER A 42 4.73 7.10 -0.92
C SER A 42 5.42 5.74 -0.96
N LEU A 43 4.82 4.74 -1.61
CA LEU A 43 5.40 3.40 -1.72
C LEU A 43 6.69 3.39 -2.57
N THR A 44 6.77 4.22 -3.60
CA THR A 44 7.95 4.32 -4.47
C THR A 44 9.12 4.96 -3.73
N GLN A 45 8.85 6.01 -2.94
CA GLN A 45 9.85 6.66 -2.09
C GLN A 45 10.48 5.69 -1.10
N THR A 46 9.69 4.81 -0.47
CA THR A 46 10.23 3.82 0.50
C THR A 46 11.21 2.84 -0.14
N VAL A 47 11.00 2.47 -1.41
CA VAL A 47 11.90 1.51 -2.11
C VAL A 47 13.22 2.15 -2.51
N ALA A 48 13.23 3.46 -2.80
CA ALA A 48 14.42 4.17 -3.26
C ALA A 48 15.40 4.58 -2.13
N PHE A 49 14.94 4.67 -0.87
CA PHE A 49 15.71 5.24 0.24
C PHE A 49 16.66 4.25 0.96
N SER A 50 16.64 2.96 0.60
CA SER A 50 17.35 1.88 1.30
C SER A 50 18.88 1.81 1.08
N CYS A 51 19.53 2.80 0.44
CA CYS A 51 20.97 2.73 0.17
C CYS A 51 21.75 3.83 0.91
N LYS A 52 21.93 3.65 2.22
CA LYS A 52 23.08 4.23 2.94
C LYS A 52 24.08 3.10 3.13
N GLU A 53 25.21 3.27 2.45
CA GLU A 53 26.25 2.27 2.21
C GLU A 53 27.13 2.08 3.45
N ASP A 54 26.54 1.55 4.53
CA ASP A 54 27.29 0.95 5.62
C ASP A 54 27.46 -0.54 5.28
N GLN A 55 28.67 -1.07 5.46
CA GLN A 55 29.10 -2.42 5.04
C GLN A 55 28.11 -3.53 5.40
N THR A 56 27.14 -3.78 4.54
CA THR A 56 26.06 -4.76 4.73
C THR A 56 26.43 -6.04 4.00
N LYS A 57 26.43 -7.15 4.72
CA LYS A 57 26.67 -8.47 4.13
C LYS A 57 25.33 -9.02 3.65
N SER A 58 25.18 -9.19 2.34
CA SER A 58 24.02 -9.86 1.77
C SER A 58 24.09 -11.37 2.05
N VAL A 59 23.06 -11.93 2.68
CA VAL A 59 22.93 -13.38 2.94
C VAL A 59 21.73 -13.92 2.15
N THR A 60 21.85 -15.12 1.60
CA THR A 60 20.74 -15.82 0.93
C THR A 60 20.26 -16.97 1.81
N ALA A 61 19.00 -16.90 2.27
CA ALA A 61 18.34 -17.97 2.99
C ALA A 61 17.29 -18.66 2.09
N VAL A 62 17.35 -19.98 2.00
CA VAL A 62 16.35 -20.79 1.26
C VAL A 62 15.47 -21.53 2.27
N LEU A 63 14.20 -21.14 2.34
CA LEU A 63 13.23 -21.69 3.29
C LEU A 63 12.20 -22.57 2.57
N LEU A 64 11.98 -23.76 3.10
CA LEU A 64 10.93 -24.67 2.65
C LEU A 64 9.72 -24.54 3.57
N ARG A 65 8.52 -24.37 3.00
CA ARG A 65 7.30 -24.28 3.82
C ARG A 65 7.02 -25.62 4.50
N GLU A 66 6.76 -25.56 5.80
CA GLU A 66 6.29 -26.70 6.59
C GLU A 66 4.96 -26.30 7.24
N GLY A 67 3.91 -27.11 7.01
CA GLY A 67 2.56 -26.78 7.49
C GLY A 67 2.00 -25.44 6.97
N GLY A 68 2.52 -24.94 5.83
CA GLY A 68 2.14 -23.65 5.25
C GLY A 68 2.90 -22.44 5.78
N SER A 69 3.71 -22.60 6.83
CA SER A 69 4.49 -21.53 7.46
C SER A 69 5.96 -21.55 7.03
N LEU A 70 6.63 -20.39 7.13
CA LEU A 70 8.08 -20.25 7.00
C LEU A 70 8.78 -20.17 8.37
N GLY A 71 8.03 -20.11 9.47
CA GLY A 71 8.61 -20.16 10.82
C GLY A 71 9.21 -18.85 11.33
N PHE A 72 8.81 -17.69 10.82
CA PHE A 72 9.23 -16.39 11.34
C PHE A 72 8.16 -15.31 11.17
N ASN A 73 8.28 -14.21 11.91
CA ASN A 73 7.43 -13.04 11.80
C ASN A 73 8.25 -11.82 11.37
N ILE A 74 7.64 -10.93 10.59
CA ILE A 74 8.23 -9.65 10.20
C ILE A 74 7.56 -8.48 10.90
N VAL A 75 8.32 -7.41 11.12
CA VAL A 75 7.84 -6.08 11.55
C VAL A 75 8.44 -5.01 10.64
N GLY A 76 7.91 -3.79 10.71
CA GLY A 76 8.37 -2.68 9.87
C GLY A 76 7.52 -2.53 8.60
N GLY A 77 8.10 -1.89 7.58
CA GLY A 77 7.40 -1.58 6.32
C GLY A 77 6.32 -0.50 6.44
N ARG A 78 6.31 0.28 7.54
CA ARG A 78 5.45 1.46 7.66
C ARG A 78 6.26 2.71 7.29
N PRO A 79 5.74 3.59 6.42
CA PRO A 79 6.39 4.85 6.11
C PRO A 79 6.40 5.73 7.37
N CYS A 80 7.59 6.12 7.84
CA CYS A 80 7.74 7.14 8.87
C CYS A 80 7.55 8.52 8.21
N THR A 81 6.55 9.28 8.65
CA THR A 81 6.26 10.65 8.18
C THR A 81 6.98 11.72 9.01
N ASP A 82 8.03 11.37 9.73
CA ASP A 82 8.70 12.30 10.65
C ASP A 82 10.00 12.81 10.00
N ASP A 83 9.93 14.05 9.49
CA ASP A 83 11.03 14.83 8.90
C ASP A 83 12.14 15.21 9.92
N ASN A 84 12.20 14.56 11.09
CA ASN A 84 13.23 14.80 12.10
C ASN A 84 13.85 13.48 12.58
N ASP A 85 14.92 13.12 11.88
CA ASP A 85 16.18 12.69 12.50
C ASP A 85 16.19 11.37 13.30
N SER A 86 15.62 10.30 12.74
CA SER A 86 16.02 8.93 13.11
C SER A 86 15.83 7.95 11.95
N SER A 87 16.86 7.92 11.11
CA SER A 87 17.04 7.12 9.91
C SER A 87 17.21 5.61 10.17
N SER A 88 16.23 4.90 10.74
CA SER A 88 16.43 3.45 11.01
C SER A 88 15.23 2.52 10.89
N ASN A 89 13.99 2.99 10.73
CA ASN A 89 12.81 2.12 10.83
C ASN A 89 12.09 1.80 9.49
N GLU A 90 12.67 2.15 8.35
CA GLU A 90 12.01 1.99 7.04
C GLU A 90 12.14 0.58 6.44
N GLY A 91 12.93 -0.30 7.05
CA GLY A 91 13.10 -1.70 6.64
C GLY A 91 11.98 -2.64 7.10
N ILE A 92 12.00 -3.86 6.57
CA ILE A 92 11.27 -5.01 7.11
C ILE A 92 12.29 -5.85 7.86
N PHE A 93 11.96 -6.23 9.10
CA PHE A 93 12.88 -6.96 9.97
C PHE A 93 12.22 -8.18 10.57
N VAL A 94 13.00 -9.23 10.83
CA VAL A 94 12.56 -10.42 11.55
C VAL A 94 12.36 -10.08 13.03
N SER A 95 11.12 -10.19 13.50
CA SER A 95 10.77 -9.94 14.91
C SER A 95 10.77 -11.18 15.78
N LYS A 96 10.52 -12.34 15.18
CA LYS A 96 10.43 -13.62 15.88
C LYS A 96 10.78 -14.76 14.94
N ILE A 97 11.46 -15.76 15.48
CA ILE A 97 11.69 -17.05 14.82
C ILE A 97 11.01 -18.13 15.67
N VAL A 98 10.37 -19.08 14.98
CA VAL A 98 9.74 -20.25 15.61
C VAL A 98 10.82 -21.30 15.83
N GLU A 99 11.03 -21.70 17.09
CA GLU A 99 11.97 -22.75 17.45
C GLU A 99 11.69 -24.04 16.67
N LYS A 100 12.75 -24.63 16.10
CA LYS A 100 12.69 -25.84 15.26
C LYS A 100 11.80 -25.69 14.02
N GLY A 101 11.46 -24.46 13.65
CA GLY A 101 10.71 -24.14 12.44
C GLY A 101 11.60 -24.00 11.21
N PRO A 102 11.01 -23.76 10.02
CA PRO A 102 11.78 -23.70 8.77
C PRO A 102 12.88 -22.63 8.73
N ALA A 103 12.68 -21.50 9.41
CA ALA A 103 13.65 -20.42 9.52
C ALA A 103 14.74 -20.64 10.58
N ASP A 104 14.51 -21.54 11.55
CA ASP A 104 15.46 -21.90 12.62
C ASP A 104 16.34 -23.10 12.22
N LYS A 105 16.84 -23.08 10.99
CA LYS A 105 17.79 -24.08 10.46
C LYS A 105 19.19 -23.50 10.48
N ASP A 106 20.21 -24.35 10.38
CA ASP A 106 21.59 -23.89 10.30
C ASP A 106 21.79 -22.99 9.06
N GLY A 107 22.36 -21.80 9.24
CA GLY A 107 22.39 -20.75 8.22
C GLY A 107 21.04 -20.11 7.89
N GLY A 108 20.04 -20.27 8.76
CA GLY A 108 18.72 -19.65 8.66
C GLY A 108 18.71 -18.17 9.03
N LEU A 109 17.51 -17.61 9.12
CA LEU A 109 17.32 -16.20 9.49
C LEU A 109 17.64 -15.97 10.97
N GLN A 110 17.96 -14.73 11.33
CA GLN A 110 18.15 -14.29 12.69
C GLN A 110 17.15 -13.19 13.06
N ILE A 111 16.90 -12.99 14.35
CA ILE A 111 16.07 -11.87 14.82
C ILE A 111 16.86 -10.58 14.53
N HIS A 112 16.17 -9.58 13.95
CA HIS A 112 16.73 -8.32 13.45
C HIS A 112 17.48 -8.37 12.11
N ASP A 113 17.48 -9.52 11.43
CA ASP A 113 17.72 -9.56 9.98
C ASP A 113 16.63 -8.78 9.22
#